data_AF-A0A7K2A6M7-F1
#
_entry.id   AF-A0A7K2A6M7-F1
#
_cell.length_a   1.000
_cell.length_b   1.000
_cell.length_c   1.000
_cell.angle_alpha   90.00
_cell.angle_beta   90.00
_cell.angle_gamma   90.00
#
_symmetry.space_group_name_H-M   'P 1'
#
loop_
_entity.id
_entity.type
_entity.pdbx_description
1 polymer ?
#
loop_
_entity_poly.entity_id
_entity_poly.type
_entity_poly.pdbx_seq_one_letter_code
_entity_poly.pdbx_strand_id
1 'polypeptide(L)'
;MITLLEYESLIADPTKRIEGDLDWHELDDRHPACTFRTPVLSDEEHPLEILGRWNPMAEKLSYVLLYRGEGRIYALDLGSAHRNPDGERVGDKHKHKWTAEFRDKWAYVPEDITAPWDRPLEVWQQFCAEARIDHRGMLGEPSVQQHLRL
;
A
#
# COMPACT_ATOMS: atom_id res chain seq x y z
N MET A 1 5.11 19.84 -2.75
CA MET A 1 3.64 19.77 -2.74
C MET A 1 3.20 19.55 -4.16
N ILE A 2 2.80 18.31 -4.47
CA ILE A 2 2.15 18.00 -5.73
C ILE A 2 0.78 18.70 -5.78
N THR A 3 0.34 19.06 -6.98
CA THR A 3 -1.00 19.59 -7.24
C THR A 3 -2.01 18.44 -7.38
N LEU A 4 -3.31 18.76 -7.34
CA LEU A 4 -4.36 17.77 -7.61
C LEU A 4 -4.24 17.18 -9.03
N LEU A 5 -3.92 18.02 -10.02
CA LEU A 5 -3.75 17.58 -11.41
C LEU A 5 -2.55 16.62 -11.56
N GLU A 6 -1.43 16.92 -10.90
CA GLU A 6 -0.26 16.03 -10.87
C GLU A 6 -0.61 14.71 -10.19
N TYR A 7 -1.28 14.75 -9.02
CA TYR A 7 -1.76 13.54 -8.35
C TYR A 7 -2.68 12.70 -9.25
N GLU A 8 -3.69 13.30 -9.87
CA GLU A 8 -4.63 12.62 -10.75
C GLU A 8 -3.90 11.99 -11.95
N SER A 9 -2.92 12.69 -12.52
CA SER A 9 -2.08 12.17 -13.61
C SER A 9 -1.26 10.96 -13.15
N LEU A 10 -0.60 11.05 -12.00
CA LEU A 10 0.18 9.96 -11.40
C LEU A 10 -0.66 8.71 -11.15
N ILE A 11 -1.88 8.87 -10.61
CA ILE A 11 -2.77 7.73 -10.33
C ILE A 11 -3.35 7.15 -11.62
N ALA A 12 -3.70 7.99 -12.60
CA ALA A 12 -4.28 7.55 -13.86
C ALA A 12 -3.27 6.90 -14.84
N ASP A 13 -1.96 7.18 -14.68
CA ASP A 13 -0.89 6.68 -15.55
C ASP A 13 -0.96 5.16 -15.74
N PRO A 14 -1.26 4.66 -16.96
CA PRO A 14 -1.38 3.24 -17.23
C PRO A 14 -0.02 2.54 -17.46
N THR A 15 1.08 3.30 -17.50
CA THR A 15 2.43 2.78 -17.78
C THR A 15 3.18 2.37 -16.52
N LYS A 16 2.58 2.63 -15.35
CA LYS A 16 3.12 2.25 -14.04
C LYS A 16 3.34 0.74 -13.98
N ARG A 17 4.56 0.35 -13.63
CA ARG A 17 4.95 -1.06 -13.55
C ARG A 17 6.04 -1.30 -12.51
N ILE A 18 6.07 -2.52 -11.99
CA ILE A 18 7.15 -3.04 -11.16
C ILE A 18 7.78 -4.18 -11.93
N GLU A 19 9.11 -4.23 -11.99
CA GLU A 19 9.86 -5.29 -12.67
C GLU A 19 10.51 -6.22 -11.64
N GLY A 20 10.43 -7.53 -11.90
CA GLY A 20 11.06 -8.56 -11.08
C GLY A 20 10.24 -8.98 -9.87
N ASP A 21 10.75 -10.00 -9.16
CA ASP A 21 10.10 -10.55 -7.98
C ASP A 21 10.30 -9.65 -6.75
N LEU A 22 9.33 -9.70 -5.84
CA LEU A 22 9.34 -8.97 -4.58
C LEU A 22 9.33 -9.96 -3.43
N ASP A 23 10.25 -9.79 -2.49
CA ASP A 23 10.31 -10.59 -1.28
C ASP A 23 10.00 -9.74 -0.05
N TRP A 24 9.32 -10.35 0.90
CA TRP A 24 9.13 -9.76 2.22
C TRP A 24 10.40 -9.90 3.05
N HIS A 25 10.77 -8.83 3.72
CA HIS A 25 11.90 -8.79 4.64
C HIS A 25 11.41 -8.48 6.05
N GLU A 26 11.87 -9.24 7.04
CA GLU A 26 11.65 -8.92 8.45
C GLU A 26 12.29 -7.57 8.78
N LEU A 27 11.61 -6.74 9.57
CA LEU A 27 12.17 -5.44 10.00
C LEU A 27 13.34 -5.63 10.98
N ASP A 28 13.19 -6.57 11.91
CA ASP A 28 14.22 -7.05 12.83
C ASP A 28 13.79 -8.39 13.44
N ASP A 29 14.73 -9.15 14.01
CA ASP A 29 14.50 -10.49 14.60
C ASP A 29 13.51 -10.50 15.78
N ARG A 30 13.08 -9.34 16.29
CA ARG A 30 12.19 -9.19 17.44
C ARG A 30 10.82 -8.65 17.06
N HIS A 31 10.64 -8.17 15.83
CA HIS A 31 9.41 -7.55 15.37
C HIS A 31 8.69 -8.48 14.39
N PRO A 32 7.43 -8.87 14.67
CA PRO A 32 6.70 -9.83 13.83
C PRO A 32 6.29 -9.27 12.46
N ALA A 33 6.75 -8.07 12.08
CA ALA A 33 6.30 -7.40 10.87
C ALA A 33 7.34 -7.53 9.76
N CYS A 34 6.82 -7.79 8.57
CA CYS A 34 7.58 -7.86 7.35
C CYS A 34 7.29 -6.64 6.48
N THR A 35 8.25 -6.29 5.62
CA THR A 35 8.12 -5.20 4.67
C THR A 35 8.86 -5.51 3.38
N PHE A 36 8.41 -4.91 2.28
CA PHE A 36 9.22 -4.76 1.08
C PHE A 36 9.14 -3.32 0.61
N ARG A 37 10.14 -2.88 -0.15
CA ARG A 37 10.12 -1.59 -0.84
C ARG A 37 10.67 -1.75 -2.23
N THR A 38 9.98 -1.23 -3.23
CA THR A 38 10.37 -1.33 -4.64
C THR A 38 10.06 -0.06 -5.40
N PRO A 39 10.90 0.37 -6.37
CA PRO A 39 10.54 1.43 -7.30
C PRO A 39 9.36 1.03 -8.19
N VAL A 40 8.53 2.01 -8.56
CA VAL A 40 7.53 1.87 -9.61
C VAL A 40 8.03 2.65 -10.82
N LEU A 41 8.27 1.96 -11.92
CA LEU A 41 8.66 2.55 -13.20
C LEU A 41 7.42 3.09 -13.92
N SER A 42 7.60 4.14 -14.71
CA SER A 42 6.60 4.71 -15.61
C SER A 42 7.31 5.32 -16.82
N ASP A 43 6.60 5.53 -17.92
CA ASP A 43 7.18 6.13 -19.12
C ASP A 43 7.43 7.64 -18.95
N GLU A 44 6.69 8.29 -18.04
CA GLU A 44 6.92 9.68 -17.62
C GLU A 44 7.98 9.80 -16.50
N GLU A 45 8.66 8.70 -16.15
CA GLU A 45 9.74 8.65 -15.14
C GLU A 45 9.35 9.25 -13.78
N HIS A 46 8.09 9.09 -13.38
CA HIS A 46 7.63 9.52 -12.07
C HIS A 46 8.44 8.85 -10.95
N PRO A 47 8.95 9.60 -9.94
CA PRO A 47 9.77 9.05 -8.87
C PRO A 47 8.90 8.35 -7.81
N LEU A 48 8.25 7.27 -8.22
CA LEU A 48 7.31 6.49 -7.41
C LEU A 48 7.99 5.27 -6.78
N GLU A 49 7.55 4.93 -5.58
CA GLU A 49 7.97 3.74 -4.86
C GLU A 49 6.76 3.11 -4.16
N ILE A 50 6.73 1.79 -4.06
CA ILE A 50 5.78 1.08 -3.22
C ILE A 50 6.45 0.59 -1.95
N LEU A 51 5.71 0.66 -0.85
CA LEU A 51 6.03 0.07 0.43
C LEU A 51 4.90 -0.88 0.83
N GLY A 52 5.21 -2.17 0.94
CA GLY A 52 4.36 -3.16 1.59
C GLY A 52 4.73 -3.32 3.06
N ARG A 53 3.75 -3.45 3.94
CA ARG A 53 3.93 -3.81 5.35
C ARG A 53 2.89 -4.81 5.78
N TRP A 54 3.33 -5.87 6.44
CA TRP A 54 2.45 -6.90 6.96
C TRP A 54 2.85 -7.24 8.38
N ASN A 55 1.88 -7.26 9.30
CA ASN A 55 2.09 -7.63 10.69
C ASN A 55 0.98 -8.62 11.11
N PRO A 56 1.25 -9.94 11.07
CA PRO A 56 0.27 -10.95 11.40
C PRO A 56 -0.13 -10.96 12.88
N MET A 57 0.73 -10.50 13.79
CA MET A 57 0.39 -10.44 15.22
C MET A 57 -0.58 -9.30 15.54
N ALA A 58 -0.50 -8.20 14.78
CA ALA A 58 -1.42 -7.08 14.90
C ALA A 58 -2.62 -7.18 13.96
N GLU A 59 -2.69 -8.22 13.13
CA GLU A 59 -3.70 -8.41 12.08
C GLU A 59 -3.73 -7.26 11.06
N LYS A 60 -2.55 -6.70 10.71
CA LYS A 60 -2.43 -5.52 9.84
C LYS A 60 -1.73 -5.82 8.53
N LEU A 61 -2.23 -5.20 7.46
CA LEU A 61 -1.62 -5.18 6.14
C LEU A 61 -1.76 -3.79 5.53
N SER A 62 -0.69 -3.28 4.94
CA SER A 62 -0.76 -2.07 4.13
C SER A 62 0.09 -2.11 2.88
N TYR A 63 -0.43 -1.48 1.83
CA TYR A 63 0.29 -1.15 0.60
C TYR A 63 0.21 0.35 0.38
N VAL A 64 1.37 0.96 0.16
CA VAL A 64 1.50 2.42 0.10
C VAL A 64 2.27 2.81 -1.15
N LEU A 65 1.68 3.67 -1.98
CA LEU A 65 2.38 4.36 -3.06
C LEU A 65 2.95 5.67 -2.52
N LEU A 66 4.26 5.82 -2.67
CA LEU A 66 5.06 6.94 -2.24
C LEU A 66 5.50 7.73 -3.48
N TYR A 67 5.39 9.06 -3.42
CA TYR A 67 6.00 9.97 -4.37
C TYR A 67 7.20 10.66 -3.73
N ARG A 68 8.39 10.55 -4.34
CA ARG A 68 9.63 11.09 -3.77
C ARG A 68 9.50 12.61 -3.55
N GLY A 69 9.75 13.05 -2.32
CA GLY A 69 9.65 14.45 -1.92
C GLY A 69 8.29 14.86 -1.34
N GLU A 70 7.22 14.08 -1.57
CA GLU A 70 5.89 14.34 -0.97
C GLU A 70 5.50 13.29 0.08
N GLY A 71 5.95 12.04 -0.08
CA GLY A 71 5.62 10.94 0.81
C GLY A 71 4.42 10.14 0.32
N ARG A 72 3.53 9.73 1.24
CA ARG A 72 2.34 8.91 0.95
C ARG A 72 1.34 9.69 0.11
N ILE A 73 1.10 9.23 -1.11
CA ILE A 73 0.10 9.79 -2.02
C ILE A 73 -1.09 8.86 -2.21
N TYR A 74 -0.92 7.57 -1.93
CA TYR A 74 -2.01 6.61 -2.01
C TYR A 74 -1.73 5.42 -1.10
N ALA A 75 -2.76 4.88 -0.45
CA ALA A 75 -2.59 3.72 0.41
C ALA A 75 -3.86 2.90 0.58
N LEU A 76 -3.67 1.62 0.81
CA LEU A 76 -4.67 0.66 1.26
C LEU A 76 -4.21 0.10 2.60
N ASP A 77 -5.05 0.27 3.63
CA ASP A 77 -4.78 -0.17 4.99
C ASP A 77 -5.90 -1.14 5.45
N LEU A 78 -5.50 -2.31 5.97
CA LEU A 78 -6.36 -3.33 6.56
C LEU A 78 -5.95 -3.59 8.02
N GLY A 79 -6.94 -3.86 8.88
CA GLY A 79 -6.73 -4.25 10.28
C GLY A 79 -6.74 -3.10 11.30
N SER A 80 -7.14 -1.90 10.88
CA SER A 80 -7.26 -0.75 11.79
C SER A 80 -8.25 0.27 11.25
N ALA A 81 -9.25 0.65 12.03
CA ALA A 81 -10.13 1.74 11.64
C ALA A 81 -9.36 3.06 11.54
N HIS A 82 -9.87 3.94 10.67
CA HIS A 82 -9.37 5.30 10.49
C HIS A 82 -10.40 6.32 10.95
N ARG A 83 -9.94 7.52 11.32
CA ARG A 83 -10.81 8.65 11.59
C ARG A 83 -10.48 9.78 10.63
N ASN A 84 -11.45 10.15 9.81
CA ASN A 84 -11.34 11.25 8.87
C ASN A 84 -11.23 12.60 9.61
N PRO A 85 -10.73 13.66 8.95
CA PRO A 85 -10.58 14.98 9.57
C PRO A 85 -11.88 15.59 10.10
N ASP A 86 -13.02 15.22 9.55
CA ASP A 86 -14.37 15.61 10.01
C ASP A 86 -14.85 14.81 11.24
N GLY A 87 -14.07 13.82 11.67
CA GLY A 87 -14.38 12.95 12.79
C GLY A 87 -15.11 11.67 12.40
N GLU A 88 -15.50 11.47 11.14
CA GLU A 88 -16.14 10.24 10.68
C GLU A 88 -15.18 9.05 10.84
N ARG A 89 -15.72 7.91 11.31
CA ARG A 89 -14.93 6.68 11.43
C ARG A 89 -15.10 5.84 10.17
N VAL A 90 -13.99 5.54 9.53
CA VAL A 90 -13.90 4.60 8.41
C VAL A 90 -13.47 3.23 8.96
N GLY A 91 -14.07 2.16 8.44
CA GLY A 91 -13.85 0.79 8.92
C GLY A 91 -12.40 0.31 8.82
N ASP A 92 -12.15 -0.89 9.33
CA ASP A 92 -10.80 -1.45 9.46
C ASP A 92 -10.12 -1.78 8.12
N LYS A 93 -10.87 -1.74 7.02
CA LYS A 93 -10.39 -1.79 5.63
C LYS A 93 -10.74 -0.48 4.96
N HIS A 94 -9.73 0.29 4.58
CA HIS A 94 -9.94 1.60 3.98
C HIS A 94 -8.81 1.97 3.02
N LYS A 95 -9.15 2.80 2.03
CA LYS A 95 -8.17 3.41 1.12
C LYS A 95 -8.06 4.87 1.44
N HIS A 96 -6.84 5.39 1.37
CA HIS A 96 -6.57 6.81 1.56
C HIS A 96 -6.63 7.54 0.23
N LYS A 97 -7.32 8.69 0.24
CA LYS A 97 -7.40 9.61 -0.88
C LYS A 97 -6.54 10.82 -0.58
N TRP A 98 -5.60 11.13 -1.47
CA TRP A 98 -4.84 12.37 -1.37
C TRP A 98 -5.70 13.57 -1.78
N THR A 99 -5.63 14.64 -0.98
CA THR A 99 -6.20 15.95 -1.32
C THR A 99 -5.18 17.04 -1.01
N ALA A 100 -5.29 18.20 -1.67
CA ALA A 100 -4.37 19.31 -1.42
C ALA A 100 -4.42 19.81 0.04
N GLU A 101 -5.60 19.82 0.66
CA GLU A 101 -5.81 20.34 2.01
C GLU A 101 -5.37 19.36 3.11
N PHE A 102 -5.69 18.07 2.93
CA PHE A 102 -5.51 17.07 4.00
C PHE A 102 -4.45 16.02 3.67
N ARG A 103 -3.85 16.09 2.48
CA ARG A 103 -2.99 15.05 1.91
C ARG A 103 -3.73 13.73 2.00
N ASP A 104 -3.13 12.71 2.58
CA ASP A 104 -3.68 11.37 2.62
C ASP A 104 -4.50 11.09 3.92
N LYS A 105 -4.90 12.14 4.66
CA LYS A 105 -5.74 11.95 5.87
C LYS A 105 -7.19 11.59 5.59
N TRP A 106 -7.69 11.74 4.37
CA TRP A 106 -9.03 11.28 4.01
C TRP A 106 -8.99 9.81 3.61
N ALA A 107 -9.93 9.02 4.12
CA ALA A 107 -10.11 7.63 3.74
C ALA A 107 -11.56 7.29 3.43
N TYR A 108 -11.74 6.20 2.69
CA TYR A 108 -13.03 5.65 2.31
C TYR A 108 -12.98 4.12 2.29
N VAL A 109 -14.14 3.48 2.40
CA VAL A 109 -14.22 2.01 2.33
C VAL A 109 -14.13 1.58 0.87
N PRO A 110 -13.17 0.73 0.48
CA PRO A 110 -13.12 0.15 -0.85
C PRO A 110 -14.15 -0.97 -1.03
N GLU A 111 -14.88 -0.95 -2.14
CA GLU A 111 -15.76 -2.05 -2.55
C GLU A 111 -14.99 -3.13 -3.33
N ASP A 112 -13.91 -2.73 -3.99
CA ASP A 112 -13.06 -3.52 -4.88
C ASP A 112 -12.04 -4.40 -4.15
N ILE A 113 -11.70 -4.04 -2.91
CA ILE A 113 -10.79 -4.85 -2.08
C ILE A 113 -11.61 -5.87 -1.30
N THR A 114 -11.57 -7.13 -1.70
CA THR A 114 -12.36 -8.22 -1.10
C THR A 114 -11.53 -9.16 -0.25
N ALA A 115 -10.22 -9.24 -0.48
CA ALA A 115 -9.35 -10.13 0.26
C ALA A 115 -9.10 -9.63 1.70
N PRO A 116 -9.00 -10.53 2.69
CA PRO A 116 -8.65 -10.19 4.08
C PRO A 116 -7.15 -9.94 4.27
N TRP A 117 -6.79 -9.37 5.42
CA TRP A 117 -5.40 -8.96 5.74
C TRP A 117 -4.39 -10.12 5.77
N ASP A 118 -4.86 -11.34 6.03
CA ASP A 118 -4.07 -12.58 6.09
C ASP A 118 -3.85 -13.20 4.70
N ARG A 119 -4.33 -12.53 3.64
CA ARG A 119 -4.10 -12.88 2.23
C ARG A 119 -3.30 -11.79 1.51
N PRO A 120 -2.04 -11.52 1.92
CA PRO A 120 -1.27 -10.40 1.42
C PRO A 120 -1.12 -10.41 -0.11
N LEU A 121 -0.90 -11.56 -0.72
CA LEU A 121 -0.79 -11.69 -2.18
C LEU A 121 -2.10 -11.33 -2.91
N GLU A 122 -3.25 -11.78 -2.42
CA GLU A 122 -4.54 -11.47 -3.04
C GLU A 122 -4.87 -9.98 -2.90
N VAL A 123 -4.61 -9.38 -1.72
CA VAL A 123 -4.77 -7.94 -1.50
C VAL A 123 -3.79 -7.13 -2.37
N TRP A 124 -2.56 -7.63 -2.59
CA TRP A 124 -1.57 -6.99 -3.47
C TRP A 124 -2.05 -6.93 -4.92
N GLN A 125 -2.62 -8.01 -5.43
CA GLN A 125 -3.18 -8.06 -6.78
C GLN A 125 -4.32 -7.06 -6.95
N GLN A 126 -5.19 -6.95 -5.94
CA GLN A 126 -6.30 -6.00 -5.95
C GLN A 126 -5.81 -4.54 -5.88
N PHE A 127 -4.81 -4.28 -5.03
CA PHE A 127 -4.16 -2.97 -4.94
C PHE A 127 -3.51 -2.57 -6.27
N CYS A 128 -2.77 -3.49 -6.92
CA CYS A 128 -2.14 -3.24 -8.21
C CYS A 128 -3.18 -2.95 -9.30
N ALA A 129 -4.25 -3.75 -9.37
CA ALA A 129 -5.30 -3.57 -10.37
C ALA A 129 -5.95 -2.19 -10.25
N GLU A 130 -6.23 -1.75 -9.03
CA GLU A 130 -6.88 -0.45 -8.80
C GLU A 130 -5.92 0.73 -8.96
N ALA A 131 -4.69 0.62 -8.47
CA ALA A 131 -3.65 1.64 -8.63
C ALA A 131 -3.08 1.69 -10.06
N ARG A 132 -3.56 0.82 -10.97
CA ARG A 132 -3.09 0.66 -12.36
C ARG A 132 -1.60 0.37 -12.44
N ILE A 133 -1.12 -0.58 -11.64
CA ILE A 133 0.27 -0.99 -11.59
C ILE A 133 0.38 -2.40 -12.18
N ASP A 134 1.18 -2.52 -13.24
CA ASP A 134 1.55 -3.80 -13.84
C ASP A 134 2.74 -4.40 -13.09
N HIS A 135 2.51 -5.41 -12.26
CA HIS A 135 3.59 -6.13 -11.58
C HIS A 135 4.10 -7.29 -12.44
N ARG A 136 5.28 -7.13 -13.04
CA ARG A 136 5.94 -8.10 -13.91
C ARG A 136 6.90 -8.99 -13.13
N GLY A 137 6.32 -9.74 -12.21
CA GLY A 137 7.02 -10.66 -11.32
C GLY A 137 6.05 -11.28 -10.33
N MET A 138 6.58 -11.93 -9.31
CA MET A 138 5.82 -12.51 -8.22
C MET A 138 6.09 -11.78 -6.92
N LEU A 139 5.03 -11.58 -6.11
CA LEU A 139 5.22 -11.23 -4.70
C LEU A 139 5.32 -12.54 -3.93
N GLY A 140 6.48 -12.79 -3.34
CA GLY A 140 6.71 -13.93 -2.47
C GLY A 140 5.74 -13.95 -1.29
N GLU A 141 5.49 -15.14 -0.75
CA GLU A 141 4.74 -15.26 0.49
C GLU A 141 5.59 -14.74 1.65
N PRO A 142 5.04 -13.94 2.57
CA PRO A 142 5.79 -13.53 3.74
C PRO A 142 6.05 -14.74 4.64
N SER A 143 7.32 -14.96 5.00
CA SER A 143 7.68 -16.00 5.95
C SER A 143 7.22 -15.60 7.36
N VAL A 144 6.24 -16.30 7.91
CA VAL A 144 5.95 -16.20 9.35
C VAL A 144 6.99 -17.05 10.08
N GLN A 145 8.03 -16.44 10.64
CA GLN A 145 8.81 -17.17 11.64
C GLN A 145 7.90 -17.51 12.82
N GLN A 146 7.62 -18.80 13.00
CA GLN A 146 6.77 -19.35 14.06
C GLN A 146 7.38 -19.23 15.48
N HIS A 147 8.42 -18.40 15.68
CA HIS A 147 9.26 -18.43 16.89
C HIS A 147 8.65 -17.79 18.15
N LEU A 148 7.42 -17.32 18.14
CA LEU A 148 6.75 -16.75 19.33
C LEU A 148 5.48 -17.51 19.73
N ARG A 149 5.61 -18.84 19.83
CA ARG A 149 4.76 -19.64 20.74
C ARG A 149 5.64 -20.26 21.81
N LEU A 150 5.89 -19.50 22.87
CA LEU A 150 6.28 -20.03 24.19
C LEU A 150 5.36 -19.41 25.24
#